data_AF-A0A1F6A7P9-F1
#
_entry.id   AF-A0A1F6A7P9-F1
#
_cell.length_a   1.000
_cell.length_b   1.000
_cell.length_c   1.000
_cell.angle_alpha   90.00
_cell.angle_beta   90.00
_cell.angle_gamma   90.00
#
_symmetry.space_group_name_H-M   'P 1'
#
loop_
_entity.id
_entity.type
_entity.pdbx_description
1 polymer ?
#
loop_
_entity_poly.entity_id
_entity_poly.type
_entity_poly.pdbx_seq_one_letter_code
_entity_poly.pdbx_strand_id
1 'polypeptide(L)'
;MDETATCIAKAPVRISFSGGGTDFPEYFTKYGGCVLSTTINKYITLKLSKSKKLNDIRIHLESFKSTKVIKSTKLRRVENNLYTPIISTLRMFHEILGLELDISSDIKPGNGLGTSSALVVSLIGGLSACSKTRITKEKLAQKAGYILVFHSNKGGAFQKKGMTERSLRLLDTAFRRLLVNNGVKTKVYTYYCSHYPDMKNHIQCSCRKPKTGLFEKAIKELNIDPRISFAIGDKISDLIPALAVSVKRAVLVKRNGEYFDIKQSEDKINIDRCNNLSEAFEIILSLEQKVV
;
A
#
# COMPACT_ATOMS: atom_id res chain seq x y z
N MET A 1 -33.84 9.62 8.01
CA MET A 1 -32.65 10.49 8.05
C MET A 1 -31.44 9.61 7.75
N ASP A 2 -30.79 9.80 6.60
CA ASP A 2 -29.74 8.89 6.11
C ASP A 2 -28.42 9.23 6.83
N GLU A 3 -27.94 8.34 7.69
CA GLU A 3 -26.74 8.56 8.52
C GLU A 3 -25.50 8.81 7.65
N THR A 4 -25.02 10.05 7.63
CA THR A 4 -23.68 10.40 7.14
C THR A 4 -22.65 9.91 8.14
N ALA A 5 -22.07 8.73 7.88
CA ALA A 5 -20.96 8.23 8.68
C ALA A 5 -19.79 9.21 8.55
N THR A 6 -19.46 9.87 9.66
CA THR A 6 -18.38 10.85 9.76
C THR A 6 -17.28 10.28 10.63
N CYS A 7 -16.05 10.27 10.14
CA CYS A 7 -14.85 9.91 10.89
C CYS A 7 -13.96 11.14 11.05
N ILE A 8 -13.34 11.27 12.22
CA ILE A 8 -12.30 12.26 12.48
C ILE A 8 -11.01 11.50 12.73
N ALA A 9 -9.98 11.79 11.95
CA ALA A 9 -8.63 11.27 12.12
C ALA A 9 -7.67 12.43 12.41
N LYS A 10 -6.80 12.24 13.41
CA LYS A 10 -5.78 13.22 13.78
C LYS A 10 -4.41 12.58 13.71
N ALA A 11 -3.44 13.30 13.15
CA ALA A 11 -2.04 12.89 13.15
C ALA A 11 -1.19 14.03 13.72
N PRO A 12 -0.39 13.78 14.78
CA PRO A 12 0.46 14.81 15.35
C PRO A 12 1.58 15.18 14.38
N VAL A 13 1.93 16.46 14.37
CA VAL A 13 3.16 16.95 13.74
C VAL A 13 4.35 16.71 14.69
N ARG A 14 5.58 16.90 14.20
CA ARG A 14 6.79 16.60 14.95
C ARG A 14 7.82 17.73 14.90
N ILE A 15 8.58 17.87 15.97
CA ILE A 15 9.82 18.65 15.99
C ILE A 15 10.99 17.69 15.78
N SER A 16 11.87 18.04 14.85
CA SER A 16 13.17 17.37 14.69
C SER A 16 14.20 18.12 15.52
N PHE A 17 14.88 17.42 16.43
CA PHE A 17 15.94 17.98 17.26
C PHE A 17 17.31 17.85 16.60
N SER A 18 17.61 16.66 16.07
CA SER A 18 18.91 16.40 15.44
C SER A 18 18.81 15.30 14.39
N GLY A 19 19.78 15.28 13.50
CA GLY A 19 19.89 14.25 12.47
C GLY A 19 18.98 14.46 11.25
N GLY A 20 18.22 15.55 11.22
CA GLY A 20 17.54 16.00 10.00
C GLY A 20 18.57 16.22 8.90
N GLY A 21 18.37 15.62 7.75
CA GLY A 21 19.34 15.62 6.66
C GLY A 21 20.17 14.35 6.58
N THR A 22 20.54 13.73 7.72
CA THR A 22 21.18 12.39 7.71
C THR A 22 20.23 11.37 7.14
N ASP A 23 18.96 11.65 7.30
CA ASP A 23 17.87 10.87 6.84
C ASP A 23 17.77 10.97 5.30
N PHE A 24 18.32 11.97 4.61
CA PHE A 24 18.33 11.99 3.15
C PHE A 24 19.04 10.77 2.54
N PRO A 25 18.49 10.17 1.45
CA PRO A 25 19.11 9.04 0.74
C PRO A 25 20.57 9.23 0.40
N GLU A 26 20.95 10.46 0.05
CA GLU A 26 22.30 10.88 -0.32
C GLU A 26 23.29 10.77 0.85
N TYR A 27 22.80 10.78 2.09
CA TYR A 27 23.59 10.77 3.32
C TYR A 27 23.59 9.40 4.00
N PHE A 28 22.45 8.88 4.48
CA PHE A 28 22.49 7.66 5.32
C PHE A 28 22.93 6.41 4.57
N THR A 29 22.83 6.37 3.22
CA THR A 29 23.29 5.20 2.46
C THR A 29 24.80 5.01 2.58
N LYS A 30 25.54 6.10 2.81
CA LYS A 30 27.00 6.11 2.94
C LYS A 30 27.46 6.04 4.40
N TYR A 31 26.77 6.74 5.31
CA TYR A 31 27.27 6.98 6.67
C TYR A 31 26.37 6.41 7.78
N GLY A 32 25.26 5.77 7.42
CA GLY A 32 24.16 5.53 8.35
C GLY A 32 23.41 6.83 8.67
N GLY A 33 22.23 6.71 9.27
CA GLY A 33 21.37 7.85 9.57
C GLY A 33 20.68 7.65 10.90
N CYS A 34 20.64 8.72 11.69
CA CYS A 34 19.95 8.74 12.97
C CYS A 34 19.20 10.05 13.05
N VAL A 35 17.91 10.00 13.41
CA VAL A 35 17.09 11.21 13.60
C VAL A 35 16.52 11.14 15.00
N LEU A 36 16.71 12.23 15.75
CA LEU A 36 16.03 12.44 17.03
C LEU A 36 14.88 13.43 16.80
N SER A 37 13.65 12.98 17.05
CA SER A 37 12.45 13.80 16.88
C SER A 37 11.37 13.38 17.87
N THR A 38 10.51 14.32 18.25
CA THR A 38 9.32 14.05 19.06
C THR A 38 8.07 14.67 18.42
N THR A 39 6.91 14.07 18.67
CA THR A 39 5.63 14.67 18.31
C THR A 39 5.26 15.77 19.29
N ILE A 40 4.52 16.78 18.83
CA ILE A 40 3.97 17.83 19.68
C ILE A 40 2.44 17.78 19.68
N ASN A 41 1.81 18.53 20.59
CA ASN A 41 0.35 18.66 20.72
C ASN A 41 -0.29 19.55 19.63
N LYS A 42 0.19 19.43 18.39
CA LYS A 42 -0.31 20.11 17.20
C LYS A 42 -0.56 19.07 16.11
N TYR A 43 -1.64 19.20 15.37
CA TYR A 43 -2.16 18.11 14.55
C TYR A 43 -2.52 18.56 13.13
N ILE A 44 -2.44 17.61 12.21
CA ILE A 44 -3.29 17.62 11.03
C ILE A 44 -4.57 16.87 11.38
N THR A 45 -5.71 17.54 11.21
CA THR A 45 -7.02 16.95 11.42
C THR A 45 -7.68 16.72 10.07
N LEU A 46 -8.13 15.49 9.86
CA LEU A 46 -9.02 15.12 8.78
C LEU A 46 -10.40 14.85 9.37
N LYS A 47 -11.40 15.58 8.87
CA LYS A 47 -12.79 15.19 8.99
C LYS A 47 -13.21 14.59 7.65
N LEU A 48 -13.68 13.36 7.70
CA LEU A 48 -14.07 12.59 6.54
C LEU A 48 -15.54 12.22 6.66
N SER A 49 -16.33 12.62 5.68
CA SER A 49 -17.75 12.29 5.59
C SER A 49 -17.99 11.46 4.34
N LYS A 50 -18.77 10.38 4.47
CA LYS A 50 -19.23 9.61 3.31
C LYS A 50 -20.68 9.94 3.02
N SER A 51 -20.94 10.42 1.80
CA SER A 51 -22.28 10.68 1.27
C SER A 51 -22.66 9.58 0.28
N LYS A 52 -23.80 8.92 0.52
CA LYS A 52 -24.35 7.93 -0.43
C LYS A 52 -24.94 8.56 -1.70
N LYS A 53 -25.15 9.89 -1.70
CA LYS A 53 -25.78 10.63 -2.80
C LYS A 53 -24.77 11.22 -3.78
N LEU A 54 -23.51 11.32 -3.38
CA LEU A 54 -22.44 11.90 -4.21
C LEU A 54 -21.59 10.77 -4.80
N ASN A 55 -21.24 10.89 -6.08
CA ASN A 55 -20.22 10.03 -6.70
C ASN A 55 -18.83 10.69 -6.71
N ASP A 56 -18.79 12.01 -6.54
CA ASP A 56 -17.57 12.80 -6.60
C ASP A 56 -16.86 12.84 -5.25
N ILE A 57 -15.57 13.14 -5.29
CA ILE A 57 -14.75 13.37 -4.09
C ILE A 57 -14.49 14.87 -3.99
N ARG A 58 -14.94 15.47 -2.90
CA ARG A 58 -14.67 16.86 -2.55
C ARG A 58 -13.54 16.91 -1.54
N ILE A 59 -12.52 17.71 -1.84
CA ILE A 59 -11.37 17.92 -0.97
C ILE A 59 -11.32 19.41 -0.64
N HIS A 60 -11.43 19.73 0.63
CA HIS A 60 -11.31 21.07 1.16
C HIS A 60 -10.08 21.16 2.05
N LEU A 61 -9.22 22.13 1.74
CA LEU A 61 -7.99 22.43 2.46
C LEU A 61 -8.16 23.77 3.17
N GLU A 62 -8.51 23.75 4.44
CA GLU A 62 -8.84 24.95 5.22
C GLU A 62 -7.66 25.92 5.27
N SER A 63 -6.45 25.42 5.54
CA SER A 63 -5.24 26.24 5.65
C SER A 63 -4.88 27.00 4.37
N PHE A 64 -5.42 26.58 3.21
CA PHE A 64 -5.21 27.22 1.92
C PHE A 64 -6.48 27.85 1.35
N LYS A 65 -7.61 27.79 2.08
CA LYS A 65 -8.94 28.22 1.61
C LYS A 65 -9.25 27.71 0.20
N SER A 66 -8.89 26.45 -0.06
CA SER A 66 -8.94 25.87 -1.40
C SER A 66 -9.82 24.63 -1.40
N THR A 67 -10.67 24.52 -2.41
CA THR A 67 -11.53 23.35 -2.62
C THR A 67 -11.30 22.77 -4.00
N LYS A 68 -11.24 21.44 -4.09
CA LYS A 68 -11.20 20.71 -5.35
C LYS A 68 -12.26 19.62 -5.35
N VAL A 69 -13.04 19.56 -6.42
CA VAL A 69 -13.97 18.47 -6.68
C VAL A 69 -13.39 17.59 -7.77
N ILE A 70 -13.30 16.29 -7.49
CA ILE A 70 -12.74 15.30 -8.38
C ILE A 70 -13.83 14.31 -8.72
N LYS A 71 -14.16 14.22 -10.01
CA LYS A 71 -14.99 13.12 -10.51
C LYS A 71 -14.29 11.80 -10.28
N SER A 72 -14.96 10.82 -9.71
CA SER A 72 -14.39 9.50 -9.41
C SER A 72 -13.72 8.84 -10.62
N THR A 73 -14.27 9.05 -11.83
CA THR A 73 -13.72 8.59 -13.11
C THR A 73 -12.36 9.21 -13.47
N LYS A 74 -12.01 10.37 -12.88
CA LYS A 74 -10.77 11.11 -13.15
C LYS A 74 -9.66 10.90 -12.11
N LEU A 75 -9.86 10.04 -11.11
CA LEU A 75 -8.82 9.73 -10.09
C LEU A 75 -7.51 9.15 -10.66
N ARG A 76 -7.47 8.83 -11.97
CA ARG A 76 -6.31 8.24 -12.65
C ARG A 76 -5.22 9.26 -13.02
N ARG A 77 -5.53 10.55 -13.20
CA ARG A 77 -4.54 11.59 -13.53
C ARG A 77 -3.97 12.21 -12.25
N VAL A 78 -2.64 12.28 -12.16
CA VAL A 78 -1.93 13.00 -11.09
C VAL A 78 -1.43 14.29 -11.68
N GLU A 79 -1.99 15.39 -11.21
CA GLU A 79 -1.46 16.72 -11.46
C GLU A 79 -0.47 17.05 -10.34
N ASN A 80 0.64 17.73 -10.66
CA ASN A 80 1.59 18.17 -9.66
C ASN A 80 1.12 19.49 -9.03
N ASN A 81 0.22 19.39 -8.05
CA ASN A 81 -0.30 20.53 -7.30
C ASN A 81 -0.49 20.21 -5.82
N LEU A 82 -1.09 21.15 -5.09
CA LEU A 82 -1.34 21.06 -3.65
C LEU A 82 -2.13 19.79 -3.23
N TYR A 83 -2.95 19.23 -4.12
CA TYR A 83 -3.78 18.05 -3.86
C TYR A 83 -3.07 16.73 -4.14
N THR A 84 -1.85 16.75 -4.69
CA THR A 84 -1.11 15.55 -5.10
C THR A 84 -1.00 14.50 -4.01
N PRO A 85 -0.62 14.82 -2.76
CA PRO A 85 -0.48 13.80 -1.71
C PRO A 85 -1.82 13.15 -1.35
N ILE A 86 -2.90 13.94 -1.41
CA ILE A 86 -4.26 13.51 -1.06
C ILE A 86 -4.79 12.58 -2.13
N ILE A 87 -4.70 12.98 -3.40
CA ILE A 87 -5.10 12.17 -4.56
C ILE A 87 -4.29 10.88 -4.61
N SER A 88 -2.97 10.97 -4.37
CA SER A 88 -2.10 9.79 -4.36
C SER A 88 -2.50 8.80 -3.26
N THR A 89 -2.89 9.31 -2.09
CA THR A 89 -3.36 8.48 -0.97
C THR A 89 -4.71 7.85 -1.28
N LEU A 90 -5.68 8.62 -1.79
CA LEU A 90 -7.02 8.11 -2.15
C LEU A 90 -6.96 6.97 -3.18
N ARG A 91 -6.03 7.05 -4.14
CA ARG A 91 -5.81 5.99 -5.14
C ARG A 91 -5.34 4.66 -4.55
N MET A 92 -4.82 4.65 -3.33
CA MET A 92 -4.38 3.42 -2.65
C MET A 92 -5.55 2.60 -2.11
N PHE A 93 -6.75 3.18 -2.06
CA PHE A 93 -7.95 2.54 -1.53
C PHE A 93 -8.95 2.28 -2.66
N HIS A 94 -9.58 1.11 -2.64
CA HIS A 94 -10.58 0.71 -3.64
C HIS A 94 -11.99 1.17 -3.24
N GLU A 95 -12.84 1.47 -4.22
CA GLU A 95 -14.28 1.78 -4.03
C GLU A 95 -14.59 3.00 -3.14
N ILE A 96 -13.79 4.04 -3.29
CA ILE A 96 -14.06 5.32 -2.65
C ILE A 96 -14.92 6.18 -3.59
N LEU A 97 -16.20 6.28 -3.29
CA LEU A 97 -17.14 7.21 -3.92
C LEU A 97 -17.80 8.08 -2.84
N GLY A 98 -18.12 9.32 -3.22
CA GLY A 98 -18.91 10.22 -2.38
C GLY A 98 -18.22 10.64 -1.10
N LEU A 99 -16.92 10.92 -1.13
CA LEU A 99 -16.20 11.43 0.03
C LEU A 99 -16.14 12.94 0.04
N GLU A 100 -16.33 13.49 1.23
CA GLU A 100 -15.94 14.85 1.54
C GLU A 100 -14.80 14.79 2.57
N LEU A 101 -13.66 15.38 2.20
CA LEU A 101 -12.46 15.48 3.02
C LEU A 101 -12.26 16.93 3.41
N ASP A 102 -12.46 17.23 4.69
CA ASP A 102 -12.12 18.52 5.28
C ASP A 102 -10.81 18.36 6.05
N ILE A 103 -9.77 19.06 5.59
CA ILE A 103 -8.42 18.93 6.11
C ILE A 103 -8.00 20.27 6.69
N SER A 104 -7.68 20.25 7.98
CA SER A 104 -7.20 21.40 8.73
C SER A 104 -5.87 21.09 9.43
N SER A 105 -5.14 22.14 9.76
CA SER A 105 -3.82 22.05 10.37
C SER A 105 -3.67 23.13 11.43
N ASP A 106 -3.23 22.75 12.62
CA ASP A 106 -2.92 23.69 13.71
C ASP A 106 -1.68 24.56 13.39
N ILE A 107 -0.93 24.20 12.33
CA ILE A 107 0.28 24.88 11.91
C ILE A 107 0.22 25.16 10.40
N LYS A 108 0.67 26.34 9.96
CA LYS A 108 0.81 26.61 8.54
C LYS A 108 1.70 25.56 7.86
N PRO A 109 1.34 25.05 6.67
CA PRO A 109 2.21 24.14 5.91
C PRO A 109 3.53 24.80 5.51
N GLY A 110 4.59 24.00 5.37
CA GLY A 110 5.92 24.47 4.93
C GLY A 110 6.91 24.82 6.05
N ASN A 111 6.53 24.71 7.32
CA ASN A 111 7.38 25.07 8.47
C ASN A 111 8.34 23.96 8.94
N GLY A 112 8.59 22.92 8.13
CA GLY A 112 9.53 21.84 8.49
C GLY A 112 9.07 20.86 9.60
N LEU A 113 7.88 21.04 10.19
CA LEU A 113 7.36 20.22 11.29
C LEU A 113 6.72 18.87 10.86
N GLY A 114 6.97 18.44 9.62
CA GLY A 114 6.43 17.17 9.10
C GLY A 114 4.92 17.18 8.78
N THR A 115 4.34 18.36 8.52
CA THR A 115 2.90 18.53 8.19
C THR A 115 2.45 17.68 7.00
N SER A 116 3.27 17.55 5.95
CA SER A 116 2.95 16.74 4.78
C SER A 116 2.89 15.24 5.08
N SER A 117 3.75 14.76 5.99
CA SER A 117 3.72 13.36 6.43
C SER A 117 2.52 13.10 7.35
N ALA A 118 2.23 14.02 8.28
CA ALA A 118 1.06 13.95 9.14
C ALA A 118 -0.26 13.95 8.34
N LEU A 119 -0.34 14.72 7.25
CA LEU A 119 -1.46 14.72 6.31
C LEU A 119 -1.73 13.34 5.69
N VAL A 120 -0.69 12.68 5.19
CA VAL A 120 -0.84 11.33 4.61
C VAL A 120 -1.28 10.33 5.69
N VAL A 121 -0.72 10.43 6.90
CA VAL A 121 -1.08 9.55 8.02
C VAL A 121 -2.54 9.72 8.44
N SER A 122 -3.05 10.96 8.55
CA SER A 122 -4.45 11.21 8.92
C SER A 122 -5.42 10.74 7.83
N LEU A 123 -5.09 10.95 6.54
CA LEU A 123 -5.85 10.43 5.39
C LEU A 123 -5.97 8.92 5.42
N ILE A 124 -4.84 8.24 5.55
CA ILE A 124 -4.79 6.80 5.61
C ILE A 124 -5.64 6.26 6.79
N GLY A 125 -5.48 6.85 7.99
CA GLY A 125 -6.23 6.45 9.17
C GLY A 125 -7.75 6.67 9.05
N GLY A 126 -8.16 7.84 8.55
CA GLY A 126 -9.58 8.18 8.38
C GLY A 126 -10.28 7.35 7.30
N LEU A 127 -9.61 7.12 6.17
CA LEU A 127 -10.14 6.30 5.07
C LEU A 127 -10.34 4.85 5.49
N SER A 128 -9.39 4.29 6.24
CA SER A 128 -9.51 2.96 6.84
C SER A 128 -10.69 2.85 7.81
N ALA A 129 -10.94 3.86 8.62
CA ALA A 129 -12.04 3.84 9.59
C ALA A 129 -13.43 3.99 8.93
N CYS A 130 -13.56 4.76 7.85
CA CYS A 130 -14.85 5.01 7.19
C CYS A 130 -15.28 3.95 6.17
N SER A 131 -14.35 3.13 5.69
CA SER A 131 -14.73 1.94 4.93
C SER A 131 -15.27 0.89 5.92
N LYS A 132 -16.61 0.73 6.03
CA LYS A 132 -17.29 -0.30 6.87
C LYS A 132 -16.95 -1.76 6.46
N THR A 133 -15.88 -2.00 5.71
CA THR A 133 -15.31 -3.33 5.48
C THR A 133 -14.54 -3.75 6.72
N ARG A 134 -15.14 -4.62 7.55
CA ARG A 134 -14.48 -5.13 8.75
C ARG A 134 -14.35 -6.65 8.78
N ILE A 135 -13.81 -7.22 7.71
CA ILE A 135 -12.65 -8.10 7.82
C ILE A 135 -11.73 -7.69 6.67
N THR A 136 -10.63 -6.99 6.96
CA THR A 136 -9.63 -6.76 5.92
C THR A 136 -8.98 -8.09 5.59
N LYS A 137 -8.45 -8.23 4.37
CA LYS A 137 -7.79 -9.41 3.80
C LYS A 137 -6.80 -10.06 4.78
N GLU A 138 -6.16 -9.22 5.57
CA GLU A 138 -5.15 -9.56 6.57
C GLU A 138 -5.76 -10.07 7.87
N LYS A 139 -7.00 -9.67 8.18
CA LYS A 139 -7.80 -10.11 9.32
C LYS A 139 -8.45 -11.48 9.07
N LEU A 140 -8.66 -11.85 7.80
CA LEU A 140 -8.95 -13.23 7.37
C LEU A 140 -7.71 -14.12 7.48
N ALA A 141 -6.56 -13.69 6.93
CA ALA A 141 -5.28 -14.42 7.06
C ALA A 141 -4.86 -14.66 8.52
N GLN A 142 -5.17 -13.72 9.42
CA GLN A 142 -4.93 -13.86 10.85
C GLN A 142 -5.78 -14.92 11.54
N LYS A 143 -7.04 -15.12 11.13
CA LYS A 143 -7.88 -16.18 11.70
C LYS A 143 -7.34 -17.58 11.39
N ALA A 144 -6.52 -17.70 10.34
CA ALA A 144 -5.86 -18.93 9.94
C ALA A 144 -4.34 -18.97 10.30
N GLY A 145 -3.84 -18.00 11.09
CA GLY A 145 -2.48 -18.07 11.65
C GLY A 145 -1.32 -17.75 10.69
N TYR A 146 -1.57 -17.20 9.51
CA TYR A 146 -0.53 -16.94 8.51
C TYR A 146 0.36 -15.73 8.84
N ILE A 147 1.62 -15.80 8.43
CA ILE A 147 2.47 -14.62 8.23
C ILE A 147 2.20 -14.02 6.84
N LEU A 148 2.30 -12.69 6.72
CA LEU A 148 2.04 -12.00 5.46
C LEU A 148 3.34 -11.52 4.82
N VAL A 149 3.56 -11.89 3.56
CA VAL A 149 4.75 -11.50 2.79
C VAL A 149 4.33 -10.82 1.49
N PHE A 150 4.73 -9.55 1.33
CA PHE A 150 4.43 -8.77 0.13
C PHE A 150 5.66 -8.68 -0.78
N HIS A 151 5.50 -9.04 -2.05
CA HIS A 151 6.55 -8.92 -3.08
C HIS A 151 6.15 -7.87 -4.13
N SER A 152 6.98 -6.85 -4.39
CA SER A 152 6.62 -5.78 -5.34
C SER A 152 7.77 -5.31 -6.25
N ASN A 153 7.49 -5.22 -7.55
CA ASN A 153 8.38 -4.64 -8.56
C ASN A 153 8.29 -3.10 -8.49
N LYS A 154 9.31 -2.43 -7.96
CA LYS A 154 9.35 -0.95 -7.81
C LYS A 154 10.30 -0.25 -8.77
N GLY A 155 11.00 -0.96 -9.66
CA GLY A 155 11.96 -0.33 -10.57
C GLY A 155 11.47 0.90 -11.35
N GLY A 156 10.20 0.91 -11.79
CA GLY A 156 9.63 2.09 -12.48
C GLY A 156 9.48 3.30 -11.57
N ALA A 157 9.25 3.09 -10.28
CA ALA A 157 9.25 4.17 -9.32
C ALA A 157 10.67 4.71 -9.10
N PHE A 158 11.68 3.85 -9.07
CA PHE A 158 13.08 4.23 -8.90
C PHE A 158 13.61 4.99 -10.13
N GLN A 159 13.57 4.39 -11.32
CA GLN A 159 14.13 5.01 -12.52
C GLN A 159 13.29 6.18 -13.08
N LYS A 160 11.95 6.09 -13.07
CA LYS A 160 11.10 7.08 -13.77
C LYS A 160 10.43 8.08 -12.84
N LYS A 161 10.43 7.85 -11.53
CA LYS A 161 9.72 8.69 -10.55
C LYS A 161 10.60 9.13 -9.38
N GLY A 162 11.92 8.95 -9.48
CA GLY A 162 12.89 9.38 -8.46
C GLY A 162 12.68 8.74 -7.08
N MET A 163 12.05 7.56 -7.00
CA MET A 163 11.88 6.84 -5.74
C MET A 163 13.23 6.31 -5.26
N THR A 164 13.54 6.52 -3.99
CA THR A 164 14.77 6.01 -3.36
C THR A 164 14.47 4.83 -2.44
N GLU A 165 15.48 4.06 -2.07
CA GLU A 165 15.37 2.98 -1.06
C GLU A 165 14.81 3.51 0.26
N ARG A 166 15.04 4.79 0.57
CA ARG A 166 14.48 5.43 1.75
C ARG A 166 12.98 5.70 1.66
N SER A 167 12.53 6.31 0.56
CA SER A 167 11.12 6.59 0.32
C SER A 167 10.33 5.28 0.30
N LEU A 168 10.96 4.20 -0.16
CA LEU A 168 10.44 2.85 -0.08
C LEU A 168 10.32 2.36 1.37
N ARG A 169 11.34 2.53 2.22
CA ARG A 169 11.25 2.18 3.65
C ARG A 169 10.20 2.98 4.42
N LEU A 170 10.03 4.27 4.10
CA LEU A 170 8.98 5.10 4.68
C LEU A 170 7.59 4.62 4.25
N LEU A 171 7.43 4.29 2.97
CA LEU A 171 6.20 3.71 2.45
C LEU A 171 5.89 2.37 3.11
N ASP A 172 6.89 1.51 3.26
CA ASP A 172 6.77 0.23 3.94
C ASP A 172 6.36 0.41 5.42
N THR A 173 7.02 1.33 6.13
CA THR A 173 6.69 1.65 7.53
C THR A 173 5.24 2.13 7.65
N ALA A 174 4.81 3.04 6.76
CA ALA A 174 3.43 3.53 6.74
C ALA A 174 2.44 2.41 6.41
N PHE A 175 2.78 1.54 5.46
CA PHE A 175 1.97 0.39 5.07
C PHE A 175 1.82 -0.61 6.22
N ARG A 176 2.90 -0.98 6.91
CA ARG A 176 2.85 -1.88 8.07
C ARG A 176 2.06 -1.28 9.23
N ARG A 177 2.24 0.01 9.53
CA ARG A 177 1.44 0.71 10.55
C ARG A 177 -0.05 0.72 10.18
N LEU A 178 -0.37 0.90 8.91
CA LEU A 178 -1.75 0.83 8.45
C LEU A 178 -2.36 -0.54 8.72
N LEU A 179 -1.63 -1.61 8.41
CA LEU A 179 -2.08 -2.97 8.68
C LEU A 179 -2.32 -3.17 10.17
N VAL A 180 -1.36 -2.83 11.03
CA VAL A 180 -1.50 -2.96 12.49
C VAL A 180 -2.71 -2.19 13.00
N ASN A 181 -2.89 -0.95 12.57
CA ASN A 181 -4.01 -0.10 12.98
C ASN A 181 -5.38 -0.62 12.48
N ASN A 182 -5.42 -1.40 11.39
CA ASN A 182 -6.63 -2.08 10.93
C ASN A 182 -6.86 -3.43 11.62
N GLY A 183 -6.08 -3.74 12.64
CA GLY A 183 -6.19 -4.96 13.43
C GLY A 183 -5.37 -6.11 12.84
N VAL A 184 -4.22 -5.82 12.22
CA VAL A 184 -3.22 -6.84 11.88
C VAL A 184 -2.28 -7.13 13.03
N LYS A 185 -2.45 -8.30 13.63
CA LYS A 185 -1.64 -8.80 14.75
C LYS A 185 -0.56 -9.81 14.33
N THR A 186 -0.58 -10.27 13.07
CA THR A 186 0.45 -11.18 12.54
C THR A 186 1.68 -10.42 12.04
N LYS A 187 2.77 -11.15 11.86
CA LYS A 187 4.01 -10.61 11.31
C LYS A 187 3.82 -10.29 9.82
N VAL A 188 4.18 -9.07 9.44
CA VAL A 188 4.13 -8.58 8.05
C VAL A 188 5.54 -8.25 7.57
N TYR A 189 5.89 -8.81 6.42
CA TYR A 189 7.17 -8.60 5.75
C TYR A 189 6.94 -8.12 4.32
N THR A 190 7.88 -7.31 3.83
CA THR A 190 7.80 -6.72 2.50
C THR A 190 9.15 -6.79 1.80
N TYR A 191 9.13 -7.21 0.55
CA TYR A 191 10.30 -7.38 -0.32
C TYR A 191 10.06 -6.65 -1.63
N TYR A 192 11.04 -5.86 -2.04
CA TYR A 192 10.94 -4.98 -3.19
C TYR A 192 12.11 -5.16 -4.13
N CYS A 193 11.86 -5.05 -5.43
CA CYS A 193 12.91 -4.98 -6.43
C CYS A 193 12.96 -3.58 -7.04
N SER A 194 14.06 -2.86 -6.83
CA SER A 194 14.31 -1.50 -7.33
C SER A 194 14.85 -1.48 -8.77
N HIS A 195 15.09 -2.64 -9.39
CA HIS A 195 15.61 -2.73 -10.75
C HIS A 195 14.53 -2.49 -11.82
N TYR A 196 14.83 -1.59 -12.75
CA TYR A 196 14.03 -1.36 -13.96
C TYR A 196 14.50 -2.31 -15.09
N PRO A 197 13.58 -2.79 -15.95
CA PRO A 197 13.97 -3.51 -17.15
C PRO A 197 14.50 -2.49 -18.17
N ASP A 198 15.78 -2.15 -18.07
CA ASP A 198 16.48 -1.35 -19.08
C ASP A 198 17.24 -2.30 -20.01
N MET A 199 16.95 -2.22 -21.31
CA MET A 199 17.61 -3.06 -22.33
C MET A 199 19.06 -2.63 -22.62
N LYS A 200 19.47 -1.42 -22.19
CA LYS A 200 20.81 -0.87 -22.51
C LYS A 200 21.92 -1.27 -21.54
N ASN A 201 21.61 -1.47 -20.26
CA ASN A 201 22.63 -1.63 -19.22
C ASN A 201 22.80 -3.06 -18.69
N HIS A 202 22.21 -4.07 -19.33
CA HIS A 202 22.35 -5.50 -18.99
C HIS A 202 22.38 -5.80 -17.48
N ILE A 203 21.58 -5.11 -16.65
CA ILE A 203 21.51 -5.43 -15.23
C ILE A 203 20.84 -6.81 -15.14
N GLN A 204 21.63 -7.86 -14.91
CA GLN A 204 21.15 -9.20 -14.64
C GLN A 204 20.48 -9.21 -13.25
N CYS A 205 19.26 -8.70 -13.20
CA CYS A 205 18.47 -8.68 -11.99
C CYS A 205 17.81 -10.04 -11.82
N SER A 206 18.06 -10.75 -10.71
CA SER A 206 17.34 -11.97 -10.32
C SER A 206 16.09 -11.70 -9.47
N CYS A 207 15.95 -10.48 -8.91
CA CYS A 207 14.82 -10.14 -8.04
C CYS A 207 13.54 -9.75 -8.76
N ARG A 208 13.61 -9.23 -9.99
CA ARG A 208 12.44 -8.65 -10.64
C ARG A 208 11.53 -9.78 -11.09
N LYS A 209 10.31 -9.83 -10.54
CA LYS A 209 9.28 -10.76 -11.00
C LYS A 209 9.07 -10.58 -12.50
N PRO A 210 9.08 -11.64 -13.31
CA PRO A 210 8.73 -13.03 -12.94
C PRO A 210 9.86 -13.91 -12.38
N LYS A 211 11.07 -13.39 -12.14
CA LYS A 211 12.15 -14.16 -11.50
C LYS A 211 11.90 -14.39 -10.00
N THR A 212 12.47 -15.47 -9.47
CA THR A 212 12.22 -16.01 -8.12
C THR A 212 12.95 -15.28 -6.99
N GLY A 213 13.93 -14.43 -7.27
CA GLY A 213 14.88 -13.96 -6.26
C GLY A 213 14.26 -13.25 -5.04
N LEU A 214 13.11 -12.57 -5.18
CA LEU A 214 12.42 -12.01 -4.00
C LEU A 214 11.76 -13.09 -3.13
N PHE A 215 11.20 -14.14 -3.75
CA PHE A 215 10.58 -15.26 -3.04
C PHE A 215 11.64 -16.11 -2.33
N GLU A 216 12.74 -16.43 -3.02
CA GLU A 216 13.88 -17.16 -2.43
C GLU A 216 14.46 -16.41 -1.22
N LYS A 217 14.58 -15.09 -1.33
CA LYS A 217 15.02 -14.24 -0.22
C LYS A 217 14.06 -14.34 0.97
N ALA A 218 12.75 -14.22 0.73
CA ALA A 218 11.75 -14.35 1.79
C ALA A 218 11.75 -15.75 2.44
N ILE A 219 11.84 -16.81 1.62
CA ILE A 219 11.91 -18.19 2.08
C ILE A 219 13.10 -18.39 3.02
N LYS A 220 14.28 -17.91 2.61
CA LYS A 220 15.51 -18.04 3.38
C LYS A 220 15.48 -17.23 4.68
N GLU A 221 15.10 -15.95 4.61
CA GLU A 221 15.15 -15.06 5.78
C GLU A 221 14.08 -15.38 6.83
N LEU A 222 12.92 -15.86 6.38
CA LEU A 222 11.77 -16.11 7.25
C LEU A 222 11.56 -17.59 7.56
N ASN A 223 12.42 -18.46 7.01
CA ASN A 223 12.32 -19.92 7.12
C ASN A 223 10.92 -20.45 6.73
N ILE A 224 10.43 -20.02 5.56
CA ILE A 224 9.09 -20.37 5.06
C ILE A 224 9.17 -21.66 4.26
N ASP A 225 8.25 -22.59 4.51
CA ASP A 225 8.03 -23.72 3.60
C ASP A 225 7.03 -23.31 2.49
N PRO A 226 7.47 -23.16 1.23
CA PRO A 226 6.57 -22.77 0.15
C PRO A 226 5.48 -23.82 -0.10
N ARG A 227 5.74 -25.11 0.15
CA ARG A 227 4.81 -26.22 -0.16
C ARG A 227 3.52 -26.18 0.64
N ILE A 228 3.51 -25.41 1.74
CA ILE A 228 2.33 -25.13 2.56
C ILE A 228 1.88 -23.66 2.48
N SER A 229 2.59 -22.85 1.68
CA SER A 229 2.32 -21.43 1.50
C SER A 229 1.43 -21.17 0.30
N PHE A 230 0.72 -20.06 0.34
CA PHE A 230 -0.19 -19.63 -0.72
C PHE A 230 0.33 -18.32 -1.33
N ALA A 231 0.15 -18.15 -2.64
CA ALA A 231 0.49 -16.93 -3.34
C ALA A 231 -0.75 -16.32 -3.99
N ILE A 232 -0.91 -15.01 -3.86
CA ILE A 232 -2.02 -14.28 -4.46
C ILE A 232 -1.47 -13.08 -5.23
N GLY A 233 -1.98 -12.86 -6.45
CA GLY A 233 -1.53 -11.78 -7.32
C GLY A 233 -2.61 -11.34 -8.30
N ASP A 234 -2.51 -10.10 -8.82
CA ASP A 234 -3.41 -9.55 -9.84
C ASP A 234 -2.88 -9.71 -11.28
N LYS A 235 -1.67 -10.25 -11.42
CA LYS A 235 -0.97 -10.48 -12.69
C LYS A 235 -0.32 -11.85 -12.70
N ILE A 236 -0.34 -12.54 -13.84
CA ILE A 236 0.38 -13.82 -13.98
C ILE A 236 1.88 -13.64 -13.70
N SER A 237 2.48 -12.55 -14.16
CA SER A 237 3.89 -12.24 -13.94
C SER A 237 4.29 -12.15 -12.45
N ASP A 238 3.33 -11.89 -11.55
CA ASP A 238 3.55 -11.88 -10.11
C ASP A 238 3.47 -13.29 -9.47
N LEU A 239 2.83 -14.25 -10.14
CA LEU A 239 2.58 -15.62 -9.67
C LEU A 239 3.54 -16.67 -10.24
N ILE A 240 4.11 -16.44 -11.43
CA ILE A 240 5.17 -17.28 -12.01
C ILE A 240 6.28 -17.62 -10.98
N PRO A 241 6.88 -16.65 -10.27
CA PRO A 241 7.94 -16.97 -9.31
C PRO A 241 7.43 -17.80 -8.13
N ALA A 242 6.17 -17.65 -7.73
CA ALA A 242 5.58 -18.44 -6.66
C ALA A 242 5.48 -19.92 -7.06
N LEU A 243 5.03 -20.18 -8.29
CA LEU A 243 4.95 -21.54 -8.83
C LEU A 243 6.34 -22.17 -8.99
N ALA A 244 7.33 -21.38 -9.42
CA ALA A 244 8.70 -21.85 -9.55
C ALA A 244 9.32 -22.25 -8.20
N VAL A 245 8.93 -21.61 -7.09
CA VAL A 245 9.32 -22.03 -5.73
C VAL A 245 8.37 -23.07 -5.12
N SER A 246 7.46 -23.65 -5.91
CA SER A 246 6.55 -24.73 -5.49
C SER A 246 5.58 -24.34 -4.37
N VAL A 247 4.95 -23.17 -4.46
CA VAL A 247 3.87 -22.82 -3.51
C VAL A 247 2.72 -23.84 -3.56
N LYS A 248 2.09 -24.11 -2.41
CA LYS A 248 0.91 -25.02 -2.31
C LYS A 248 -0.17 -24.64 -3.32
N ARG A 249 -0.44 -23.34 -3.42
CA ARG A 249 -1.38 -22.80 -4.40
C ARG A 249 -1.08 -21.37 -4.76
N ALA A 250 -1.27 -21.06 -6.05
CA ALA A 250 -1.29 -19.70 -6.57
C ALA A 250 -2.73 -19.33 -6.98
N VAL A 251 -3.16 -18.12 -6.63
CA VAL A 251 -4.49 -17.59 -6.94
C VAL A 251 -4.36 -16.25 -7.69
N LEU A 252 -4.93 -16.19 -8.89
CA LEU A 252 -5.00 -14.99 -9.71
C LEU A 252 -6.32 -14.27 -9.48
N VAL A 253 -6.23 -13.00 -9.10
CA VAL A 253 -7.38 -12.15 -8.79
C VAL A 253 -7.61 -11.14 -9.90
N LYS A 254 -8.86 -10.93 -10.30
CA LYS A 254 -9.19 -9.86 -11.24
C LYS A 254 -8.82 -8.48 -10.68
N ARG A 255 -8.39 -7.60 -11.58
CA ARG A 255 -8.23 -6.18 -11.32
C ARG A 255 -9.13 -5.41 -12.27
N ASN A 256 -10.00 -4.55 -11.76
CA ASN A 256 -11.00 -3.84 -12.59
C ASN A 256 -11.83 -4.78 -13.49
N GLY A 257 -12.13 -6.01 -13.03
CA GLY A 257 -12.95 -6.97 -13.79
C GLY A 257 -12.20 -7.86 -14.79
N GLU A 258 -10.90 -7.67 -14.97
CA GLU A 258 -10.09 -8.41 -15.95
C GLU A 258 -8.88 -9.10 -15.30
N TYR A 259 -8.41 -10.17 -15.94
CA TYR A 259 -7.14 -10.81 -15.61
C TYR A 259 -6.02 -10.24 -16.48
N PHE A 260 -4.84 -10.03 -15.90
CA PHE A 260 -3.73 -9.36 -16.58
C PHE A 260 -2.56 -10.29 -16.88
N ASP A 261 -1.84 -9.95 -17.95
CA ASP A 261 -0.65 -10.64 -18.43
C ASP A 261 -0.94 -12.12 -18.78
N ILE A 262 -2.13 -12.44 -19.32
CA ILE A 262 -2.45 -13.78 -19.85
C ILE A 262 -1.91 -13.91 -21.28
N LYS A 263 -0.92 -14.78 -21.49
CA LYS A 263 -0.57 -15.26 -22.83
C LYS A 263 -1.22 -16.62 -23.09
N GLN A 264 -1.53 -16.95 -24.36
CA GLN A 264 -2.10 -18.25 -24.74
C GLN A 264 -1.28 -19.46 -24.26
N SER A 265 0.04 -19.30 -24.05
CA SER A 265 0.93 -20.33 -23.50
C SER A 265 0.82 -20.51 -21.98
N GLU A 266 0.25 -19.54 -21.26
CA GLU A 266 0.16 -19.48 -19.80
C GLU A 266 -1.19 -19.99 -19.27
N ASP A 267 -2.15 -20.33 -20.15
CA ASP A 267 -3.43 -20.92 -19.75
C ASP A 267 -3.31 -22.34 -19.18
N LYS A 268 -2.19 -23.03 -19.43
CA LYS A 268 -1.87 -24.35 -18.85
C LYS A 268 -1.28 -24.28 -17.43
N ILE A 269 -1.05 -23.09 -16.89
CA ILE A 269 -0.48 -22.94 -15.56
C ILE A 269 -1.57 -23.19 -14.51
N ASN A 270 -1.30 -24.11 -13.57
CA ASN A 270 -2.21 -24.49 -12.50
C ASN A 270 -2.37 -23.35 -11.47
N ILE A 271 -3.22 -22.38 -11.79
CA ILE A 271 -3.55 -21.21 -10.99
C ILE A 271 -5.06 -21.13 -10.83
N ASP A 272 -5.52 -21.03 -9.59
CA ASP A 272 -6.92 -20.77 -9.29
C ASP A 272 -7.27 -19.32 -9.67
N ARG A 273 -8.46 -19.08 -10.18
CA ARG A 273 -8.88 -17.77 -10.67
C ARG A 273 -10.11 -17.30 -9.90
N CYS A 274 -10.10 -16.05 -9.45
CA CYS A 274 -11.23 -15.46 -8.73
C CYS A 274 -11.45 -13.98 -9.05
N ASN A 275 -12.63 -13.46 -8.73
CA ASN A 275 -13.00 -12.09 -9.05
C ASN A 275 -12.42 -11.07 -8.08
N ASN A 276 -12.21 -11.46 -6.84
CA ASN A 276 -11.77 -10.57 -5.79
C ASN A 276 -10.97 -11.33 -4.74
N LEU A 277 -10.30 -10.57 -3.88
CA LEU A 277 -9.41 -11.16 -2.88
C LEU A 277 -10.19 -11.93 -1.79
N SER A 278 -11.47 -11.62 -1.55
CA SER A 278 -12.30 -12.38 -0.61
C SER A 278 -12.49 -13.81 -1.10
N GLU A 279 -12.84 -13.99 -2.38
CA GLU A 279 -12.95 -15.30 -3.02
C GLU A 279 -11.62 -16.06 -3.00
N ALA A 280 -10.49 -15.36 -3.17
CA ALA A 280 -9.17 -16.00 -3.06
C ALA A 280 -8.93 -16.60 -1.66
N PHE A 281 -9.37 -15.90 -0.61
CA PHE A 281 -9.29 -16.41 0.76
C PHE A 281 -10.21 -17.61 0.99
N GLU A 282 -11.43 -17.60 0.45
CA GLU A 282 -12.32 -18.76 0.53
C GLU A 282 -11.70 -20.00 -0.14
N ILE A 283 -11.06 -19.82 -1.30
CA ILE A 283 -10.30 -20.89 -1.97
C ILE A 283 -9.22 -21.43 -1.03
N ILE A 284 -8.41 -20.55 -0.43
CA ILE A 284 -7.33 -20.96 0.49
C ILE A 284 -7.89 -21.73 1.70
N LEU A 285 -8.92 -21.19 2.37
CA LEU A 285 -9.53 -21.80 3.55
C LEU A 285 -10.14 -23.18 3.21
N SER A 286 -10.78 -23.32 2.05
CA SER A 286 -11.34 -24.60 1.60
C SER A 286 -10.27 -25.68 1.37
N LEU A 287 -9.05 -25.28 0.99
CA LEU A 287 -7.91 -26.17 0.78
C LEU A 287 -7.23 -26.60 2.10
N GLU A 288 -7.54 -25.95 3.21
CA GLU A 288 -7.09 -26.36 4.54
C GLU A 288 -8.10 -27.27 5.22
N GLN A 289 -9.40 -27.02 5.05
CA GLN A 289 -10.46 -27.86 5.62
C GLN A 289 -10.48 -29.28 5.02
N LYS A 290 -9.88 -29.50 3.85
CA LYS A 290 -9.72 -30.81 3.21
C LYS A 290 -8.52 -31.62 3.70
N VAL A 291 -7.78 -31.13 4.70
CA VAL A 291 -6.59 -31.80 5.29
C VAL A 291 -6.92 -32.48 6.62
N VAL A 292 -8.22 -32.69 6.93
CA VAL A 292 -8.69 -33.46 8.09
C VAL A 292 -9.17 -34.83 7.64
#